data_AF-Q062Q9-F1
#
_entry.id   AF-Q062Q9-F1
#
_cell.length_a   1.000
_cell.length_b   1.000
_cell.length_c   1.000
_cell.angle_alpha   90.00
_cell.angle_beta   90.00
_cell.angle_gamma   90.00
#
_symmetry.space_group_name_H-M   'P 1'
#
loop_
_entity.id
_entity.type
_entity.pdbx_description
1 polymer ?
#
loop_
_entity_poly.entity_id
_entity_poly.type
_entity_poly.pdbx_seq_one_letter_code
_entity_poly.pdbx_strand_id
1 'polypeptide(L)'
;MPKVKMIVLLRDPAERAISQILHAKRKGFETLSPEEAIAREQERLQQGGIWSLQKHSYIGRSRYLEQLDRYEKLFKKDQMLILKSEDLFEKPAQEWIKITEFLGIRSDLRLPSMPKANEGVSMNEKLKQRLRRKIRKELQATADGIKERYGFEWTWN
;
A
#
# COMPACT_ATOMS: atom_id res chain seq x y z
N MET A 1 -4.84 24.62 7.31
CA MET A 1 -5.28 24.63 5.89
C MET A 1 -6.61 23.89 5.76
N PRO A 2 -7.77 24.55 5.73
CA PRO A 2 -9.06 23.85 5.94
C PRO A 2 -9.73 23.25 4.68
N LYS A 3 -9.08 23.18 3.51
CA LYS A 3 -9.69 22.69 2.26
C LYS A 3 -8.91 21.61 1.51
N VAL A 4 -7.90 21.00 2.13
CA VAL A 4 -7.12 19.94 1.46
C VAL A 4 -7.97 18.67 1.35
N LYS A 5 -7.99 18.07 0.16
CA LYS A 5 -8.54 16.73 -0.09
C LYS A 5 -7.39 15.73 -0.21
N MET A 6 -7.56 14.55 0.36
CA MET A 6 -6.58 13.47 0.34
C MET A 6 -7.15 12.25 -0.39
N ILE A 7 -6.40 11.74 -1.36
CA ILE A 7 -6.70 10.46 -2.01
C ILE A 7 -5.63 9.46 -1.55
N VAL A 8 -6.06 8.33 -0.99
CA VAL A 8 -5.19 7.27 -0.49
C VAL A 8 -5.41 6.01 -1.32
N LEU A 9 -4.34 5.49 -1.90
CA LEU A 9 -4.36 4.26 -2.67
C LEU A 9 -3.74 3.14 -1.84
N LEU A 10 -4.54 2.14 -1.50
CA LEU A 10 -4.11 0.96 -0.75
C LEU A 10 -4.02 -0.25 -1.67
N ARG A 11 -2.90 -0.94 -1.63
CA ARG A 11 -2.65 -2.21 -2.33
C ARG A 11 -2.76 -3.38 -1.37
N ASP A 12 -2.89 -4.62 -1.85
CA ASP A 12 -2.70 -5.82 -1.04
C ASP A 12 -1.47 -5.63 -0.14
N PRO A 13 -1.64 -5.62 1.19
CA PRO A 13 -0.59 -5.18 2.10
C PRO A 13 0.61 -6.14 2.09
N ALA A 14 0.41 -7.42 1.74
CA ALA A 14 1.47 -8.39 1.57
C ALA A 14 2.24 -8.17 0.25
N GLU A 15 1.53 -7.94 -0.86
CA GLU A 15 2.17 -7.62 -2.13
C GLU A 15 2.93 -6.28 -2.06
N ARG A 16 2.40 -5.30 -1.33
CA ARG A 16 3.09 -4.02 -1.05
C ARG A 16 4.40 -4.24 -0.29
N ALA A 17 4.38 -5.06 0.77
CA ALA A 17 5.56 -5.35 1.57
C ALA A 17 6.65 -6.08 0.76
N ILE A 18 6.27 -7.13 0.02
CA ILE A 18 7.19 -7.87 -0.86
C ILE A 18 7.79 -6.94 -1.93
N SER A 19 6.95 -6.10 -2.55
CA SER A 19 7.41 -5.12 -3.53
C SER A 19 8.41 -4.12 -2.93
N GLN A 20 8.20 -3.69 -1.68
CA GLN A 20 9.12 -2.78 -1.00
C GLN A 20 10.48 -3.44 -0.75
N ILE A 21 10.51 -4.70 -0.31
CA ILE A 21 11.76 -5.46 -0.12
C ILE A 21 12.52 -5.57 -1.45
N LEU A 22 11.82 -5.94 -2.52
CA LEU A 22 12.42 -6.06 -3.86
C LEU A 22 12.91 -4.72 -4.40
N HIS A 23 12.17 -3.64 -4.13
CA HIS A 23 12.60 -2.29 -4.49
C HIS A 23 13.85 -1.86 -3.71
N ALA A 24 13.90 -2.12 -2.40
CA ALA A 24 15.05 -1.82 -1.56
C ALA A 24 16.30 -2.59 -2.03
N LYS A 25 16.17 -3.88 -2.34
CA LYS A 25 17.25 -4.70 -2.94
C LYS A 25 17.74 -4.10 -4.26
N ARG A 26 16.83 -3.78 -5.18
CA ARG A 26 17.16 -3.21 -6.51
C ARG A 26 17.92 -1.88 -6.39
N LYS A 27 17.59 -1.08 -5.39
CA LYS A 27 18.24 0.21 -5.13
C LYS A 27 19.50 0.10 -4.26
N GLY A 28 19.91 -1.11 -3.87
CA GLY A 28 21.07 -1.35 -3.02
C GLY A 28 20.87 -0.97 -1.55
N PHE A 29 19.62 -0.74 -1.12
CA PHE A 29 19.30 -0.42 0.28
C PHE A 29 19.13 -1.67 1.15
N GLU A 30 18.89 -2.83 0.56
CA GLU A 30 18.75 -4.10 1.28
C GLU A 30 19.72 -5.14 0.76
N THR A 31 20.57 -5.64 1.64
CA THR A 31 21.55 -6.69 1.36
C THR A 31 21.11 -8.06 1.88
N LEU A 32 20.26 -8.11 2.92
CA LEU A 32 19.80 -9.35 3.54
C LEU A 32 18.82 -10.12 2.65
N SER A 33 18.63 -11.41 2.90
CA SER A 33 17.52 -12.14 2.29
C SER A 33 16.17 -11.53 2.70
N PRO A 34 15.09 -11.69 1.91
CA PRO A 34 13.78 -11.16 2.27
C PRO A 34 13.28 -11.57 3.66
N GLU A 35 13.51 -12.82 4.06
CA GLU A 35 13.14 -13.33 5.39
C GLU A 35 13.91 -12.63 6.51
N GLU A 36 15.23 -12.49 6.36
CA GLU A 36 16.09 -11.79 7.33
C GLU A 36 15.75 -10.30 7.39
N ALA A 37 15.48 -9.68 6.23
CA ALA A 37 15.08 -8.28 6.14
C ALA A 37 13.81 -7.99 6.95
N ILE A 38 12.79 -8.87 6.85
CA ILE A 38 11.57 -8.79 7.66
C ILE A 38 11.89 -9.01 9.14
N ALA A 39 12.69 -10.03 9.47
CA ALA A 39 13.04 -10.32 10.86
C ALA A 39 13.79 -9.18 11.56
N ARG A 40 14.59 -8.41 10.81
CA ARG A 40 15.36 -7.25 11.31
C ARG A 40 14.61 -5.93 11.20
N GLU A 41 13.40 -5.90 10.63
CA GLU A 41 12.67 -4.66 10.38
C GLU A 41 12.49 -3.86 11.67
N GLN A 42 11.92 -4.47 12.71
CA GLN A 42 11.61 -3.77 13.96
C GLN A 42 12.85 -3.14 14.61
N GLU A 43 13.93 -3.90 14.71
CA GLU A 43 15.22 -3.44 15.25
C GLU A 43 15.75 -2.23 14.43
N ARG A 44 15.76 -2.35 13.10
CA ARG A 44 16.23 -1.29 12.20
C ARG A 44 15.38 -0.04 12.27
N LEU A 45 14.07 -0.15 12.44
CA LEU A 45 13.16 0.99 12.55
C LEU A 45 13.35 1.73 13.89
N GLN A 46 13.68 1.02 14.96
CA GLN A 46 13.95 1.62 16.27
C GLN A 46 15.29 2.37 16.30
N GLN A 47 16.32 1.82 15.63
CA GLN A 47 17.69 2.34 15.72
C GLN A 47 18.06 3.30 14.57
N GLY A 48 17.54 3.08 13.36
CA GLY A 48 18.04 3.74 12.14
C GLY A 48 17.32 5.02 11.71
N GLY A 49 16.46 5.56 12.58
CA GLY A 49 15.77 6.85 12.37
C GLY A 49 15.01 6.96 11.05
N ILE A 50 14.98 8.18 10.49
CA ILE A 50 14.23 8.51 9.26
C ILE A 50 14.70 7.66 8.07
N TRP A 51 16.01 7.38 7.97
CA TRP A 51 16.52 6.61 6.85
C TRP A 51 16.00 5.16 6.86
N SER A 52 16.03 4.47 8.01
CA SER A 52 15.43 3.13 8.12
C SER A 52 13.91 3.16 7.94
N LEU A 53 13.23 4.16 8.51
CA LEU A 53 11.79 4.37 8.24
C LEU A 53 11.52 4.52 6.75
N GLN A 54 12.45 5.14 6.00
CA GLN A 54 12.30 5.32 4.56
C GLN A 54 12.54 4.04 3.77
N LYS A 55 13.60 3.29 4.09
CA LYS A 55 14.10 2.20 3.26
C LYS A 55 13.65 0.82 3.72
N HIS A 56 13.52 0.61 5.03
CA HIS A 56 13.39 -0.70 5.66
C HIS A 56 12.02 -1.00 6.24
N SER A 57 11.06 -0.06 6.20
CA SER A 57 9.70 -0.36 6.64
C SER A 57 8.96 -1.14 5.54
N TYR A 58 8.98 -2.46 5.66
CA TYR A 58 8.37 -3.42 4.76
C TYR A 58 6.93 -3.69 5.21
N ILE A 59 6.77 -4.31 6.38
CA ILE A 59 5.50 -4.68 6.99
C ILE A 59 4.89 -3.48 7.71
N GLY A 60 5.69 -2.69 8.44
CA GLY A 60 5.17 -1.59 9.25
C GLY A 60 4.36 -0.57 8.44
N ARG A 61 4.80 -0.27 7.21
CA ARG A 61 4.05 0.60 6.28
C ARG A 61 2.83 -0.06 5.65
N SER A 62 2.75 -1.38 5.67
CA SER A 62 1.57 -2.12 5.23
C SER A 62 0.53 -2.24 6.34
N ARG A 63 0.83 -1.85 7.59
CA ARG A 63 -0.17 -1.68 8.67
C ARG A 63 -0.93 -0.37 8.45
N TYR A 64 -1.92 -0.41 7.57
CA TYR A 64 -2.60 0.79 7.10
C TYR A 64 -3.44 1.47 8.18
N LEU A 65 -4.07 0.69 9.07
CA LEU A 65 -4.97 1.22 10.10
C LEU A 65 -4.29 2.27 10.98
N GLU A 66 -3.09 1.96 11.48
CA GLU A 66 -2.31 2.90 12.32
C GLU A 66 -1.99 4.22 11.61
N GLN A 67 -1.80 4.18 10.29
CA GLN A 67 -1.53 5.37 9.49
C GLN A 67 -2.81 6.16 9.25
N LEU A 68 -3.89 5.48 8.87
CA LEU A 68 -5.19 6.08 8.62
C LEU A 68 -5.75 6.75 9.87
N ASP A 69 -5.62 6.11 11.04
CA ASP A 69 -6.03 6.69 12.33
C ASP A 69 -5.36 8.03 12.63
N ARG A 70 -4.11 8.24 12.19
CA ARG A 70 -3.42 9.53 12.35
C ARG A 70 -4.00 10.60 11.45
N TYR A 71 -4.36 10.25 10.22
CA TYR A 71 -4.92 11.19 9.26
C TYR A 71 -6.39 11.50 9.56
N GLU A 72 -7.19 10.52 9.96
CA GLU A 72 -8.62 10.71 10.26
C GLU A 72 -8.86 11.53 11.55
N LYS A 73 -7.84 11.69 12.40
CA LYS A 73 -7.87 12.68 13.50
C LYS A 73 -7.76 14.13 13.02
N LEU A 74 -7.28 14.35 11.80
CA LEU A 74 -6.97 15.67 11.24
C LEU A 74 -7.85 16.05 10.06
N PHE A 75 -8.34 15.07 9.31
CA PHE A 75 -9.17 15.24 8.12
C PHE A 75 -10.59 14.75 8.39
N LYS A 76 -11.58 15.52 7.94
CA LYS A 76 -12.97 15.07 7.94
C LYS A 76 -13.15 13.91 6.95
N LYS A 77 -14.18 13.09 7.16
CA LYS A 77 -14.51 11.94 6.31
C LYS A 77 -14.68 12.31 4.83
N ASP A 78 -15.29 13.47 4.55
CA ASP A 78 -15.49 14.01 3.19
C ASP A 78 -14.23 14.62 2.55
N GLN A 79 -13.14 14.74 3.30
CA GLN A 79 -11.83 15.18 2.81
C GLN A 79 -10.89 14.02 2.49
N MET A 80 -11.32 12.77 2.66
CA MET A 80 -10.52 11.58 2.38
C MET A 80 -11.26 10.63 1.45
N LEU A 81 -10.59 10.23 0.37
CA LEU A 81 -11.02 9.15 -0.52
C LEU A 81 -10.03 8.00 -0.41
N ILE A 82 -10.47 6.85 0.12
CA ILE A 82 -9.66 5.65 0.24
C ILE A 82 -10.05 4.67 -0.86
N LEU A 83 -9.10 4.30 -1.71
CA LEU A 83 -9.32 3.43 -2.86
C LEU A 83 -8.42 2.18 -2.79
N LYS A 84 -8.91 1.10 -3.38
CA LYS A 84 -8.11 -0.09 -3.68
C LYS A 84 -7.33 0.15 -4.97
N SER A 85 -6.00 0.11 -4.88
CA SER A 85 -5.12 0.43 -6.00
C SER A 85 -5.31 -0.50 -7.20
N GLU A 86 -5.66 -1.75 -6.97
CA GLU A 86 -5.91 -2.75 -8.00
C GLU A 86 -7.13 -2.37 -8.86
N ASP A 87 -8.16 -1.75 -8.27
CA ASP A 87 -9.35 -1.31 -9.01
C ASP A 87 -9.03 -0.18 -10.00
N LEU A 88 -7.96 0.60 -9.80
CA LEU A 88 -7.51 1.59 -10.80
C LEU A 88 -7.03 0.94 -12.10
N PHE A 89 -6.61 -0.33 -12.06
CA PHE A 89 -6.18 -1.07 -13.23
C PHE A 89 -7.29 -1.98 -13.77
N GLU A 90 -8.09 -2.58 -12.88
CA GLU A 90 -9.15 -3.51 -13.25
C GLU A 90 -10.44 -2.79 -13.69
N LYS A 91 -10.75 -1.64 -13.07
CA LYS A 91 -11.99 -0.87 -13.26
C LYS A 91 -11.69 0.63 -13.40
N PRO A 92 -10.76 1.03 -14.30
CA PRO A 92 -10.23 2.40 -14.34
C PRO A 92 -11.30 3.48 -14.55
N ALA A 93 -12.33 3.21 -15.35
CA ALA A 93 -13.42 4.15 -15.58
C ALA A 93 -14.26 4.41 -14.31
N GLN A 94 -14.52 3.37 -13.51
CA GLN A 94 -15.30 3.50 -12.27
C GLN A 94 -14.52 4.28 -11.21
N GLU A 95 -13.24 3.97 -11.04
CA GLU A 95 -12.38 4.68 -10.09
C GLU A 95 -12.13 6.14 -10.51
N TRP A 96 -12.06 6.42 -11.81
CA TRP A 96 -11.94 7.78 -12.32
C TRP A 96 -13.16 8.65 -12.01
N ILE A 97 -14.37 8.10 -12.13
CA ILE A 97 -15.61 8.79 -11.73
C ILE A 97 -15.54 9.13 -10.23
N LYS A 98 -15.20 8.17 -9.37
CA LYS A 98 -15.05 8.41 -7.92
C LYS A 98 -14.05 9.52 -7.61
N ILE A 99 -12.90 9.52 -8.29
CA ILE A 99 -11.84 10.53 -8.11
C ILE A 99 -12.34 11.92 -8.55
N THR A 100 -12.94 12.02 -9.74
CA THR A 100 -13.42 13.30 -10.27
C THR A 100 -14.56 13.88 -9.43
N GLU A 101 -15.53 13.07 -9.03
CA GLU A 101 -16.61 13.44 -8.10
C GLU A 101 -16.05 13.88 -6.75
N PHE A 102 -15.14 13.11 -6.16
CA PHE A 102 -14.50 13.47 -4.90
C PHE A 102 -13.74 14.79 -5.01
N LEU A 103 -13.06 15.07 -6.12
CA LEU A 103 -12.38 16.34 -6.36
C LEU A 103 -13.36 17.49 -6.63
N GLY A 104 -14.60 17.21 -7.03
CA GLY A 104 -15.58 18.21 -7.42
C GLY A 104 -15.30 18.79 -8.81
N ILE A 105 -14.70 17.99 -9.69
CA ILE A 105 -14.46 18.34 -11.10
C ILE A 105 -15.40 17.52 -12.00
N ARG A 106 -15.54 17.92 -13.26
CA ARG A 106 -16.45 17.24 -14.18
C ARG A 106 -16.03 15.78 -14.37
N SER A 107 -16.99 14.86 -14.28
CA SER A 107 -16.79 13.42 -14.45
C SER A 107 -16.72 12.97 -15.91
N ASP A 108 -17.04 13.87 -16.86
CA ASP A 108 -16.90 13.67 -18.31
C ASP A 108 -15.45 13.84 -18.80
N LEU A 109 -14.51 14.18 -17.91
CA LEU A 109 -13.09 14.28 -18.24
C LEU A 109 -12.59 12.93 -18.73
N ARG A 110 -11.94 12.93 -19.89
CA ARG A 110 -11.36 11.73 -20.49
C ARG A 110 -10.31 11.12 -19.56
N LEU A 111 -10.46 9.85 -19.23
CA LEU A 111 -9.44 9.08 -18.53
C LEU A 111 -8.13 9.10 -19.35
N PRO A 112 -7.01 9.56 -18.78
CA PRO A 112 -5.72 9.52 -19.46
C PRO A 112 -5.27 8.07 -19.67
N SER A 113 -4.50 7.81 -20.73
CA SER A 113 -3.87 6.51 -20.92
C SER A 113 -2.92 6.22 -19.76
N MET A 114 -3.07 5.05 -19.13
CA MET A 114 -2.22 4.59 -18.04
C MET A 114 -1.39 3.39 -18.51
N PRO A 115 -0.24 3.61 -19.18
CA PRO A 115 0.64 2.52 -19.53
C PRO A 115 1.16 1.83 -18.26
N LYS A 116 1.26 0.50 -18.27
CA LYS A 116 1.89 -0.24 -17.16
C LYS A 116 3.36 0.18 -17.07
N ALA A 117 3.69 0.94 -16.03
CA ALA A 117 5.06 1.30 -15.71
C ALA A 117 5.59 0.37 -14.61
N ASN A 118 6.76 -0.22 -14.86
CA ASN A 118 7.52 -1.12 -13.99
C ASN A 118 7.06 -2.59 -13.99
N GLU A 119 7.84 -3.44 -14.66
CA GLU A 119 7.88 -4.87 -14.35
C GLU A 119 8.65 -5.07 -13.04
N GLY A 120 8.07 -5.84 -12.12
CA GLY A 120 8.73 -6.25 -10.89
C GLY A 120 9.97 -7.09 -11.21
N VAL A 121 11.04 -6.95 -10.43
CA VAL A 121 12.17 -7.88 -10.51
C VAL A 121 11.68 -9.27 -10.12
N SER A 122 12.07 -10.27 -10.90
CA SER A 122 11.70 -11.66 -10.67
C SER A 122 12.29 -12.15 -9.33
N MET A 123 11.43 -12.73 -8.50
CA MET A 123 11.80 -13.51 -7.32
C MET A 123 11.46 -14.96 -7.61
N ASN A 124 12.20 -15.90 -7.03
CA ASN A 124 11.78 -17.30 -7.03
C ASN A 124 10.32 -17.42 -6.54
N GLU A 125 9.43 -17.97 -7.39
CA GLU A 125 8.00 -17.98 -7.10
C GLU A 125 7.64 -18.81 -5.86
N LYS A 126 8.38 -19.88 -5.55
CA LYS A 126 8.17 -20.65 -4.30
C LYS A 126 8.50 -19.80 -3.07
N LEU A 127 9.60 -19.06 -3.12
CA LEU A 127 9.99 -18.12 -2.07
C LEU A 127 8.93 -17.01 -1.89
N LYS A 128 8.50 -16.41 -2.99
CA LYS A 128 7.48 -15.37 -3.01
C LYS A 128 6.16 -15.84 -2.41
N GLN A 129 5.71 -17.05 -2.76
CA GLN A 129 4.51 -17.65 -2.18
C GLN A 129 4.64 -17.91 -0.69
N ARG A 130 5.81 -18.41 -0.23
CA ARG A 130 6.08 -18.60 1.21
C ARG A 130 6.02 -17.28 1.98
N LEU A 131 6.70 -16.25 1.47
CA LEU A 131 6.67 -14.91 2.06
C LEU A 131 5.25 -14.34 2.08
N ARG A 132 4.52 -14.44 0.97
CA ARG A 132 3.13 -13.99 0.87
C ARG A 132 2.26 -14.62 1.95
N ARG A 133 2.30 -15.94 2.12
CA ARG A 133 1.52 -16.63 3.17
C ARG A 133 1.86 -16.12 4.56
N LYS A 134 3.16 -16.00 4.88
CA LYS A 134 3.63 -15.51 6.18
C LYS A 134 3.15 -14.07 6.45
N ILE A 135 3.34 -13.18 5.47
CA ILE A 135 3.00 -11.76 5.59
C ILE A 135 1.49 -11.55 5.64
N ARG A 136 0.71 -12.29 4.86
CA ARG A 136 -0.77 -12.26 4.95
C ARG A 136 -1.24 -12.62 6.35
N LYS A 137 -0.72 -13.71 6.92
CA LYS A 137 -1.03 -14.08 8.31
C LYS A 137 -0.72 -12.95 9.29
N GLU A 138 0.41 -12.27 9.13
CA GLU A 138 0.80 -11.13 9.99
C GLU A 138 -0.09 -9.90 9.79
N LEU A 139 -0.57 -9.66 8.57
CA LEU A 139 -1.34 -8.47 8.20
C LEU A 139 -2.86 -8.72 8.11
N GLN A 140 -3.34 -9.86 8.61
CA GLN A 140 -4.76 -10.22 8.59
C GLN A 140 -5.63 -9.15 9.28
N ALA A 141 -5.24 -8.70 10.47
CA ALA A 141 -5.95 -7.64 11.17
C ALA A 141 -6.01 -6.33 10.35
N THR A 142 -4.98 -6.05 9.54
CA THR A 142 -5.03 -4.90 8.63
C THR A 142 -6.04 -5.12 7.51
N ALA A 143 -6.02 -6.28 6.86
CA ALA A 143 -6.96 -6.60 5.79
C ALA A 143 -8.43 -6.58 6.28
N ASP A 144 -8.68 -7.22 7.41
CA ASP A 144 -10.01 -7.28 8.03
C ASP A 144 -10.50 -5.88 8.42
N GLY A 145 -9.65 -5.07 9.05
CA GLY A 145 -10.04 -3.71 9.42
C GLY A 145 -10.26 -2.79 8.22
N ILE A 146 -9.55 -3.00 7.10
CA ILE A 146 -9.82 -2.27 5.85
C ILE A 146 -11.19 -2.69 5.27
N LYS A 147 -11.49 -3.99 5.29
CA LYS A 147 -12.81 -4.50 4.85
C LYS A 147 -13.93 -3.92 5.69
N GLU A 148 -13.80 -3.96 7.02
CA GLU A 148 -14.79 -3.45 7.94
C GLU A 148 -15.00 -1.93 7.77
N ARG A 149 -13.90 -1.16 7.67
CA ARG A 149 -13.95 0.31 7.67
C ARG A 149 -14.28 0.93 6.31
N TYR A 150 -13.85 0.30 5.22
CA TYR A 150 -13.92 0.86 3.87
C TYR A 150 -14.65 -0.04 2.85
N GLY A 151 -15.11 -1.22 3.25
CA GLY A 151 -16.01 -2.06 2.46
C GLY A 151 -15.37 -2.81 1.30
N PHE A 152 -14.05 -2.76 1.13
CA PHE A 152 -13.32 -3.54 0.13
C PHE A 152 -12.29 -4.46 0.76
N GLU A 153 -11.96 -5.54 0.07
CA GLU A 153 -11.02 -6.55 0.56
C GLU A 153 -10.03 -7.01 -0.52
N TRP A 154 -8.98 -7.69 -0.07
CA TRP A 154 -8.07 -8.43 -0.94
C TRP A 154 -8.35 -9.93 -0.77
N THR A 155 -8.56 -10.62 -1.89
CA THR A 155 -8.83 -12.06 -1.87
C THR A 155 -7.56 -12.81 -1.49
N TRP A 156 -7.53 -13.32 -0.26
CA TRP A 156 -6.46 -14.15 0.25
C TRP A 156 -6.94 -15.60 0.29
N ASN A 157 -6.63 -16.34 -0.78
CA ASN A 157 -6.73 -17.80 -0.80
C ASN A 157 -5.55 -18.43 -0.05
#